data_AF-A0A7N1A6C4-F1
#
_entry.id   AF-A0A7N1A6C4-F1
#
_cell.length_a   1.000
_cell.length_b   1.000
_cell.length_c   1.000
_cell.angle_alpha   90.00
_cell.angle_beta   90.00
_cell.angle_gamma   90.00
#
_symmetry.space_group_name_H-M   'P 1'
#
loop_
_entity.id
_entity.type
_entity.pdbx_description
1 polymer ?
#
loop_
_entity_poly.entity_id
_entity_poly.type
_entity_poly.pdbx_seq_one_letter_code
_entity_poly.pdbx_strand_id
1 'polypeptide(L)'
;MHRSDYAEKQLRIMQQVDEDHTLTQLANAWLNLAVGGSKIQEAYLIFQDFSEKYQMTGLILNGKAVCYMHKGNFDEAETLLLEALNKDAKDGETLADLVVCCLHLGKPSSRFLSQLKLSHPEHLLVKRMTTAEDSFDRAVQTVA
;
A
#
# COMPACT_ATOMS: atom_id res chain seq x y z
N MET A 1 -9.53 -8.22 12.66
CA MET A 1 -9.18 -6.94 12.01
C MET A 1 -9.12 -7.15 10.48
N HIS A 2 -10.24 -7.57 9.86
CA HIS A 2 -10.44 -7.72 8.41
C HIS A 2 -11.95 -7.81 8.16
N ARG A 3 -12.64 -6.65 8.16
CA ARG A 3 -14.11 -6.57 8.09
C ARG A 3 -14.53 -5.54 7.03
N SER A 4 -14.32 -5.90 5.77
CA SER A 4 -14.72 -5.07 4.62
C SER A 4 -16.23 -4.80 4.62
N ASP A 5 -17.02 -5.73 5.16
CA ASP A 5 -18.47 -5.59 5.33
C ASP A 5 -18.88 -4.43 6.26
N TYR A 6 -18.14 -4.18 7.34
CA TYR A 6 -18.38 -3.00 8.19
C TYR A 6 -17.88 -1.71 7.54
N ALA A 7 -16.74 -1.76 6.86
CA ALA A 7 -16.19 -0.60 6.15
C ALA A 7 -17.14 -0.13 5.03
N GLU A 8 -17.74 -1.06 4.28
CA GLU A 8 -18.71 -0.76 3.25
C GLU A 8 -19.97 -0.08 3.82
N LYS A 9 -20.47 -0.55 4.97
CA LYS A 9 -21.61 0.10 5.64
C LYS A 9 -21.31 1.54 6.03
N GLN A 10 -20.11 1.80 6.57
CA GLN A 10 -19.70 3.16 6.93
C GLN A 10 -19.51 4.04 5.70
N LEU A 11 -18.93 3.51 4.62
CA LEU A 11 -18.76 4.25 3.39
C LEU A 11 -20.11 4.69 2.80
N ARG A 12 -21.15 3.84 2.84
CA ARG A 12 -22.49 4.23 2.39
C ARG A 12 -23.06 5.41 3.19
N ILE A 13 -22.79 5.48 4.50
CA ILE A 13 -23.21 6.61 5.33
C ILE A 13 -22.49 7.89 4.87
N MET A 14 -21.19 7.81 4.57
CA MET A 14 -20.42 8.95 4.06
C MET A 14 -20.96 9.43 2.70
N GLN A 15 -21.25 8.50 1.78
CA GLN A 15 -21.81 8.80 0.47
C GLN A 15 -23.20 9.45 0.54
N GLN A 16 -24.02 9.08 1.52
CA GLN A 16 -25.33 9.72 1.75
C GLN A 16 -25.20 11.17 2.22
N VAL A 17 -24.12 11.51 2.93
CA VAL A 17 -23.86 12.87 3.40
C VAL A 17 -23.28 13.71 2.27
N ASP A 18 -22.20 13.24 1.66
CA ASP A 18 -21.54 13.88 0.52
C ASP A 18 -20.65 12.85 -0.21
N GLU A 19 -21.08 12.43 -1.40
CA GLU A 19 -20.37 11.45 -2.22
C GLU A 19 -19.10 12.03 -2.84
N ASP A 20 -19.09 13.30 -3.20
CA ASP A 20 -17.96 13.96 -3.89
C ASP A 20 -16.91 14.50 -2.92
N HIS A 21 -17.20 14.50 -1.61
CA HIS A 21 -16.25 14.91 -0.58
C HIS A 21 -14.95 14.11 -0.66
N THR A 22 -13.80 14.78 -0.55
CA THR A 22 -12.47 14.17 -0.66
C THR A 22 -12.26 13.01 0.31
N LEU A 23 -12.74 13.15 1.55
CA LEU A 23 -12.71 12.07 2.56
C LEU A 23 -13.53 10.85 2.15
N THR A 24 -14.71 11.05 1.53
CA THR A 24 -15.57 9.96 1.05
C THR A 24 -14.90 9.24 -0.10
N GLN A 25 -14.34 9.98 -1.06
CA GLN A 25 -13.60 9.43 -2.19
C GLN A 25 -12.35 8.66 -1.74
N LEU A 26 -11.58 9.18 -0.77
CA LEU A 26 -10.41 8.48 -0.24
C LEU A 26 -10.78 7.19 0.50
N ALA A 27 -11.84 7.22 1.31
CA ALA A 27 -12.36 6.02 1.98
C ALA A 27 -12.84 4.97 0.96
N ASN A 28 -13.48 5.41 -0.13
CA ASN A 28 -13.87 4.55 -1.24
C ASN A 28 -12.66 3.90 -1.92
N ALA A 29 -11.60 4.67 -2.20
CA ALA A 29 -10.37 4.15 -2.80
C ALA A 29 -9.71 3.06 -1.92
N TRP A 30 -9.61 3.26 -0.60
CA TRP A 30 -9.07 2.25 0.31
C TRP A 30 -9.94 1.00 0.41
N LEU A 31 -11.27 1.15 0.43
CA LEU A 31 -12.17 -0.01 0.41
C LEU A 31 -12.00 -0.80 -0.89
N ASN A 32 -11.93 -0.10 -2.02
CA ASN A 32 -11.73 -0.71 -3.34
C ASN A 32 -10.38 -1.44 -3.45
N LEU A 33 -9.30 -0.89 -2.88
CA LEU A 33 -8.02 -1.58 -2.76
C LEU A 33 -8.13 -2.86 -1.92
N ALA A 34 -8.82 -2.79 -0.78
CA ALA A 34 -9.01 -3.95 0.10
C ALA A 34 -9.89 -5.06 -0.52
N VAL A 35 -10.89 -4.69 -1.34
CA VAL A 35 -11.75 -5.64 -2.07
C VAL A 35 -11.01 -6.28 -3.24
N GLY A 36 -10.22 -5.50 -3.97
CA GLY A 36 -9.44 -5.99 -5.11
C GLY A 36 -10.28 -6.29 -6.36
N GLY A 37 -9.70 -7.08 -7.28
CA GLY A 37 -10.35 -7.45 -8.54
C GLY A 37 -10.66 -6.24 -9.43
N SER A 38 -11.89 -6.15 -9.95
CA SER A 38 -12.31 -5.04 -10.81
C SER A 38 -12.31 -3.68 -10.11
N LYS A 39 -12.36 -3.65 -8.77
CA LYS A 39 -12.38 -2.42 -7.97
C LYS A 39 -11.05 -1.68 -7.95
N ILE A 40 -9.95 -2.34 -8.30
CA ILE A 40 -8.62 -1.68 -8.39
C ILE A 40 -8.62 -0.57 -9.43
N GLN A 41 -9.35 -0.73 -10.54
CA GLN A 41 -9.44 0.33 -11.55
C GLN A 41 -10.19 1.55 -11.00
N GLU A 42 -11.26 1.36 -10.22
CA GLU A 42 -11.99 2.45 -9.58
C GLU A 42 -11.11 3.19 -8.56
N ALA A 43 -10.38 2.46 -7.71
CA ALA A 43 -9.42 3.07 -6.78
C ALA A 43 -8.34 3.90 -7.51
N TYR A 44 -7.80 3.37 -8.61
CA TYR A 44 -6.81 4.08 -9.42
C TYR A 44 -7.35 5.40 -9.96
N LEU A 45 -8.58 5.42 -10.48
CA LEU A 45 -9.20 6.63 -11.01
C LEU A 45 -9.38 7.69 -9.92
N ILE A 46 -9.77 7.30 -8.71
CA ILE A 46 -9.89 8.24 -7.58
C ILE A 46 -8.52 8.88 -7.26
N PHE A 47 -7.46 8.08 -7.16
CA PHE A 47 -6.13 8.64 -6.92
C PHE A 47 -5.59 9.46 -8.09
N GLN A 48 -5.96 9.11 -9.32
CA GLN A 48 -5.64 9.90 -10.52
C GLN A 48 -6.33 11.27 -10.45
N ASP A 49 -7.62 11.32 -10.14
CA ASP A 49 -8.37 12.56 -9.97
C ASP A 49 -7.77 13.42 -8.86
N PHE A 50 -7.36 12.82 -7.74
CA PHE A 50 -6.66 13.55 -6.68
C PHE A 50 -5.32 14.11 -7.15
N SER A 51 -4.58 13.39 -7.99
CA SER A 51 -3.32 13.88 -8.54
C SER A 51 -3.47 15.03 -9.53
N GLU A 52 -4.64 15.16 -10.16
CA GLU A 52 -4.97 16.26 -11.08
C GLU A 52 -5.52 17.48 -10.35
N LYS A 53 -6.31 17.26 -9.29
CA LYS A 53 -6.96 18.33 -8.51
C LYS A 53 -6.05 18.93 -7.43
N TYR A 54 -5.14 18.14 -6.88
CA TYR A 54 -4.30 18.52 -5.75
C TYR A 54 -2.81 18.32 -6.06
N GLN A 55 -1.96 18.87 -5.19
CA GLN A 55 -0.53 18.61 -5.27
C GLN A 55 -0.25 17.12 -5.11
N MET A 56 0.64 16.59 -5.93
CA MET A 56 1.11 15.20 -5.83
C MET A 56 1.82 14.95 -4.50
N THR A 57 1.12 14.36 -3.54
CA THR A 57 1.63 13.98 -2.21
C THR A 57 2.15 12.53 -2.21
N GLY A 58 2.95 12.16 -1.20
CA GLY A 58 3.40 10.78 -1.01
C GLY A 58 2.23 9.78 -0.90
N LEU A 59 1.15 10.16 -0.22
CA LEU A 59 -0.06 9.34 -0.12
C LEU A 59 -0.68 9.03 -1.49
N ILE A 60 -0.81 10.05 -2.36
CA ILE A 60 -1.38 9.86 -3.69
C ILE A 60 -0.46 8.99 -4.55
N LEU A 61 0.86 9.21 -4.50
CA LEU A 61 1.84 8.41 -5.23
C LEU A 61 1.82 6.94 -4.79
N ASN A 62 1.83 6.68 -3.48
CA ASN A 62 1.74 5.31 -2.95
C ASN A 62 0.41 4.66 -3.32
N GLY A 63 -0.71 5.39 -3.19
CA GLY A 63 -2.03 4.89 -3.61
C GLY A 63 -2.09 4.47 -5.08
N LYS A 64 -1.52 5.29 -5.98
CA LYS A 64 -1.40 4.96 -7.41
C LYS A 64 -0.46 3.78 -7.65
N ALA A 65 0.69 3.75 -6.98
CA ALA A 65 1.65 2.66 -7.10
C ALA A 65 1.05 1.32 -6.67
N VAL A 66 0.38 1.26 -5.52
CA VAL A 66 -0.32 0.07 -5.05
C VAL A 66 -1.38 -0.39 -6.05
N CYS A 67 -2.12 0.52 -6.68
CA CYS A 67 -3.05 0.17 -7.75
C CYS A 67 -2.34 -0.49 -8.94
N TYR A 68 -1.17 0.00 -9.35
CA TYR A 68 -0.37 -0.61 -10.42
C TYR A 68 0.19 -1.98 -10.02
N MET A 69 0.68 -2.13 -8.78
CA MET A 69 1.15 -3.41 -8.24
C MET A 69 0.02 -4.45 -8.26
N HIS A 70 -1.20 -4.09 -7.88
CA HIS A 70 -2.37 -4.97 -7.96
C HIS A 70 -2.74 -5.38 -9.39
N LYS A 71 -2.40 -4.57 -10.40
CA LYS A 71 -2.59 -4.90 -11.82
C LYS A 71 -1.44 -5.73 -12.41
N GLY A 72 -0.36 -5.96 -11.64
CA GLY A 72 0.85 -6.65 -12.10
C GLY A 72 1.85 -5.74 -12.82
N ASN A 73 1.60 -4.43 -12.85
CA ASN A 73 2.42 -3.43 -13.52
C ASN A 73 3.46 -2.86 -12.54
N PHE A 74 4.49 -3.64 -12.24
CA PHE A 74 5.46 -3.28 -11.21
C PHE A 74 6.47 -2.21 -11.68
N ASP A 75 6.76 -2.10 -12.98
CA ASP A 75 7.68 -1.09 -13.51
C ASP A 75 7.12 0.33 -13.34
N GLU A 76 5.83 0.53 -13.65
CA GLU A 76 5.15 1.80 -13.41
C GLU A 76 5.01 2.11 -11.93
N ALA A 77 4.74 1.09 -11.10
CA ALA A 77 4.68 1.26 -9.65
C ALA A 77 6.02 1.73 -9.07
N GLU A 78 7.13 1.11 -9.47
CA GLU A 78 8.47 1.49 -9.00
C GLU A 78 8.78 2.96 -9.31
N THR A 79 8.40 3.43 -10.51
CA THR A 79 8.61 4.83 -10.91
C THR A 79 7.92 5.80 -9.97
N LEU A 80 6.66 5.53 -9.61
CA LEU A 80 5.88 6.36 -8.69
C LEU A 80 6.43 6.29 -7.26
N LEU A 81 6.85 5.11 -6.82
CA LEU A 81 7.40 4.90 -5.48
C LEU A 81 8.76 5.60 -5.31
N LEU A 82 9.60 5.63 -6.36
CA LEU A 82 10.84 6.39 -6.34
C LEU A 82 10.58 7.90 -6.29
N GLU A 83 9.53 8.39 -6.95
CA GLU A 83 9.09 9.78 -6.80
C GLU A 83 8.64 10.08 -5.36
N ALA A 84 7.86 9.18 -4.75
CA ALA A 84 7.42 9.30 -3.36
C ALA A 84 8.62 9.32 -2.40
N LEU A 85 9.61 8.44 -2.64
CA LEU A 85 10.82 8.36 -1.84
C LEU A 85 11.67 9.63 -1.93
N ASN A 86 11.71 10.27 -3.11
CA ASN A 86 12.40 11.55 -3.29
C ASN A 86 11.72 12.70 -2.53
N LYS A 87 10.40 12.61 -2.28
CA LYS A 87 9.65 13.59 -1.49
C LYS A 87 9.84 13.38 0.00
N ASP A 88 9.75 12.14 0.47
CA ASP A 88 10.07 11.76 1.85
C ASP A 88 10.76 10.40 1.90
N ALA A 89 12.08 10.43 2.08
CA ALA A 89 12.89 9.22 2.13
C ALA A 89 12.63 8.37 3.38
N LYS A 90 11.92 8.88 4.39
CA LYS A 90 11.65 8.18 5.64
C LYS A 90 10.24 7.60 5.70
N ASP A 91 9.36 7.91 4.74
CA ASP A 91 7.99 7.44 4.77
C ASP A 91 7.90 5.90 4.81
N GLY A 92 7.24 5.38 5.84
CA GLY A 92 7.17 3.95 6.11
C GLY A 92 6.41 3.17 5.04
N GLU A 93 5.30 3.74 4.54
CA GLU A 93 4.47 3.11 3.51
C GLU A 93 5.24 3.03 2.18
N THR A 94 5.88 4.12 1.75
CA THR A 94 6.71 4.14 0.54
C THR A 94 7.82 3.09 0.59
N LEU A 95 8.54 2.98 1.72
CA LEU A 95 9.60 1.99 1.90
C LEU A 95 9.06 0.57 1.86
N ALA A 96 7.91 0.32 2.47
CA ALA A 96 7.27 -1.00 2.46
C ALA A 96 6.81 -1.41 1.06
N ASP A 97 6.17 -0.50 0.33
CA ASP A 97 5.71 -0.74 -1.04
C ASP A 97 6.91 -0.95 -1.98
N LEU A 98 8.01 -0.21 -1.82
CA LEU A 98 9.26 -0.42 -2.56
C LEU A 98 9.85 -1.80 -2.31
N VAL A 99 9.85 -2.29 -1.07
CA VAL A 99 10.34 -3.64 -0.76
C VAL A 99 9.56 -4.68 -1.56
N VAL A 100 8.22 -4.60 -1.54
CA VAL A 100 7.35 -5.54 -2.27
C VAL A 100 7.55 -5.41 -3.78
N CYS A 101 7.60 -4.17 -4.31
CA CYS A 101 7.79 -3.91 -5.73
C CYS A 101 9.14 -4.44 -6.24
N CYS A 102 10.24 -4.17 -5.53
CA CYS A 102 11.56 -4.68 -5.91
C CYS A 102 11.63 -6.22 -5.89
N LEU A 103 10.98 -6.87 -4.92
CA LEU A 103 10.92 -8.34 -4.87
C LEU A 103 10.23 -8.93 -6.12
N HIS A 104 9.14 -8.31 -6.58
CA HIS A 104 8.45 -8.75 -7.80
C HIS A 104 9.26 -8.52 -9.07
N LEU A 105 10.08 -7.46 -9.11
CA LEU A 105 10.98 -7.16 -10.23
C LEU A 105 12.29 -7.97 -10.19
N GLY A 106 12.52 -8.80 -9.16
CA GLY A 106 13.79 -9.51 -8.97
C GLY A 106 14.98 -8.61 -8.63
N LYS A 107 14.71 -7.39 -8.13
CA LYS A 107 15.71 -6.38 -7.74
C LYS A 107 16.04 -6.49 -6.25
N PRO A 108 17.25 -6.06 -5.82
CA PRO A 108 17.62 -6.09 -4.41
C PRO A 108 16.78 -5.08 -3.59
N SER A 109 16.02 -5.60 -2.61
CA SER A 109 15.16 -4.81 -1.71
C SER A 109 15.77 -4.57 -0.32
N SER A 110 16.94 -5.15 -0.03
CA SER A 110 17.57 -5.19 1.30
C SER A 110 17.82 -3.80 1.89
N ARG A 111 18.17 -2.83 1.05
CA ARG A 111 18.38 -1.42 1.47
C ARG A 111 17.10 -0.83 2.05
N PHE A 112 15.99 -0.91 1.31
CA PHE A 112 14.70 -0.34 1.73
C PHE A 112 14.16 -1.06 2.97
N LEU A 113 14.30 -2.39 3.02
CA LEU A 113 13.90 -3.18 4.17
C LEU A 113 14.69 -2.81 5.43
N SER A 114 16.01 -2.66 5.31
CA SER A 114 16.86 -2.25 6.43
C SER A 114 16.47 -0.87 6.95
N GLN A 115 16.20 0.06 6.03
CA GLN A 115 15.74 1.40 6.38
C GLN A 115 14.38 1.38 7.08
N LEU A 116 13.43 0.58 6.59
CA LEU A 116 12.11 0.41 7.20
C LEU A 116 12.20 -0.17 8.61
N LYS A 117 13.02 -1.22 8.81
CA LYS A 117 13.23 -1.81 10.15
C LYS A 117 13.80 -0.81 11.15
N LEU A 118 14.65 0.11 10.70
CA LEU A 118 15.26 1.15 11.54
C LEU A 118 14.30 2.31 11.83
N SER A 119 13.56 2.79 10.82
CA SER A 119 12.70 3.97 10.96
C SER A 119 11.31 3.65 11.53
N HIS A 120 10.74 2.50 11.15
CA HIS A 120 9.39 2.08 11.51
C HIS A 120 9.38 0.59 11.93
N PRO A 121 9.99 0.25 13.07
CA PRO A 121 10.05 -1.14 13.55
C PRO A 121 8.66 -1.75 13.80
N GLU A 122 7.68 -0.91 14.14
CA GLU A 122 6.31 -1.33 14.40
C GLU A 122 5.45 -1.48 13.13
N HIS A 123 6.01 -1.20 11.95
CA HIS A 123 5.30 -1.29 10.68
C HIS A 123 4.79 -2.72 10.43
N LEU A 124 3.59 -2.85 9.84
CA LEU A 124 2.92 -4.13 9.65
C LEU A 124 3.79 -5.13 8.86
N LEU A 125 4.47 -4.67 7.82
CA LEU A 125 5.38 -5.51 7.03
C LEU A 125 6.53 -6.09 7.87
N VAL A 126 7.12 -5.28 8.75
CA VAL A 126 8.24 -5.70 9.61
C VAL A 126 7.76 -6.78 10.60
N LYS A 127 6.63 -6.53 11.28
CA LYS A 127 6.03 -7.51 12.20
C LYS A 127 5.68 -8.83 11.51
N ARG A 128 5.11 -8.77 10.30
CA ARG A 128 4.77 -9.95 9.50
C ARG A 128 6.01 -10.73 9.11
N MET A 129 7.09 -10.05 8.72
CA MET A 129 8.37 -10.70 8.42
C MET A 129 8.94 -11.41 9.64
N THR A 130 9.05 -10.72 10.78
CA THR A 130 9.58 -11.35 12.01
C THR A 130 8.75 -12.55 12.44
N THR A 131 7.42 -12.44 12.39
CA THR A 131 6.53 -13.57 12.70
C THR A 131 6.72 -14.74 11.74
N ALA A 132 6.98 -14.47 10.46
CA ALA A 132 7.25 -15.49 9.45
C ALA A 132 8.61 -16.15 9.67
N GLU A 133 9.65 -15.37 9.99
CA GLU A 133 10.99 -15.85 10.37
C GLU A 133 10.90 -16.79 11.58
N ASP A 134 10.26 -16.37 12.67
CA ASP A 134 10.06 -17.18 13.89
C ASP A 134 9.27 -18.48 13.61
N SER A 135 8.30 -18.42 12.70
CA SER A 135 7.51 -19.60 12.33
C SER A 135 8.30 -20.58 11.47
N PHE A 136 9.18 -20.07 10.60
CA PHE A 136 10.08 -20.89 9.81
C PHE A 136 11.11 -21.58 10.70
N ASP A 137 11.75 -20.86 11.62
CA ASP A 137 12.74 -21.41 12.55
C ASP A 137 12.14 -22.52 13.43
N ARG A 138 10.91 -22.31 13.94
CA ARG A 138 10.18 -23.35 14.67
C ARG A 138 9.90 -24.59 13.81
N ALA A 139 9.52 -24.41 12.55
CA ALA A 139 9.25 -25.53 11.65
C ALA A 139 10.51 -26.35 11.36
N VAL A 140 11.66 -25.70 11.17
CA VAL A 140 12.96 -26.37 10.99
C VAL A 140 13.31 -27.20 12.22
N GLN A 141 13.09 -26.68 13.43
CA GLN A 141 13.36 -27.41 14.67
C GLN A 141 12.46 -28.63 14.87
N THR A 142 11.23 -28.63 14.34
CA THR A 142 10.34 -29.81 14.41
C THR A 142 10.64 -30.91 13.41
N VAL A 143 11.46 -30.63 12.39
CA VAL A 143 11.84 -31.60 11.34
C VAL A 143 13.21 -32.23 11.63
N ALA A 144 14.00 -31.62 12.52
CA ALA A 144 15.28 -32.14 13.03
C ALA A 144 15.08 -33.11 14.21
#